data_AF-K6Z342-F1
#
_entry.id   AF-K6Z342-F1
#
_cell.length_a   1.000
_cell.length_b   1.000
_cell.length_c   1.000
_cell.angle_alpha   90.00
_cell.angle_beta   90.00
_cell.angle_gamma   90.00
#
_symmetry.space_group_name_H-M   'P 1'
#
loop_
_entity.id
_entity.type
_entity.pdbx_description
1 polymer ?
#
loop_
_entity_poly.entity_id
_entity_poly.type
_entity_poly.pdbx_seq_one_letter_code
_entity_poly.pdbx_strand_id
1 'polypeptide(L)'
;MLQLPEITPKQACKLALISQGLHTSNVFGQGVEGANAAIKHLSYIQIDSISVIQRAHHHCLWGRINNYQANFIDKLLMQKQVFEY
;
A
#
# COMPACT_ATOMS: atom_id res chain seq x y z
N MET A 1 12.46 22.69 -19.55
CA MET A 1 12.28 21.91 -18.29
C MET A 1 11.32 22.70 -17.42
N LEU A 2 10.21 22.12 -16.96
CA LEU A 2 9.34 22.78 -15.98
C LEU A 2 10.14 22.92 -14.67
N GLN A 3 10.24 24.14 -14.13
CA GLN A 3 10.76 24.36 -12.78
C GLN A 3 9.77 23.77 -11.77
N LEU A 4 10.29 22.96 -10.84
CA LEU A 4 9.49 22.46 -9.73
C LEU A 4 9.34 23.57 -8.68
N PRO A 5 8.15 23.76 -8.11
CA PRO A 5 7.94 24.75 -7.06
C PRO A 5 8.76 24.37 -5.82
N GLU A 6 9.35 25.37 -5.16
CA GLU A 6 9.97 25.18 -3.86
C GLU A 6 8.90 24.90 -2.80
N ILE A 7 9.13 23.89 -1.95
CA ILE A 7 8.23 23.50 -0.88
C ILE A 7 8.99 23.36 0.44
N THR A 8 8.33 23.67 1.54
CA THR A 8 8.87 23.47 2.89
C THR A 8 8.95 21.97 3.23
N PRO A 9 9.83 21.57 4.17
CA PRO A 9 9.89 20.19 4.66
C PRO A 9 8.55 19.65 5.17
N LYS A 10 7.71 20.51 5.79
CA LYS A 10 6.37 20.14 6.25
C LYS A 10 5.43 19.83 5.09
N GLN A 11 5.48 20.61 4.01
CA GLN A 11 4.70 20.35 2.80
C GLN A 11 5.17 19.08 2.10
N ALA A 12 6.47 18.85 1.99
CA ALA A 12 7.04 17.63 1.42
C ALA A 12 6.59 16.38 2.20
N CYS A 13 6.67 16.41 3.54
CA CYS A 13 6.20 15.33 4.40
C CYS A 13 4.70 15.06 4.20
N LYS A 14 3.87 16.12 4.18
CA LYS A 14 2.44 15.99 3.92
C LYS A 14 2.14 15.35 2.56
N LEU A 15 2.84 15.78 1.51
CA LEU A 15 2.70 15.21 0.17
C LEU A 15 3.10 13.73 0.15
N ALA A 16 4.18 13.36 0.82
CA ALA A 16 4.61 11.97 0.94
C ALA A 16 3.57 11.10 1.68
N LEU A 17 2.99 11.58 2.77
CA LEU A 17 1.94 10.85 3.48
C LEU A 17 0.67 10.68 2.64
N ILE A 18 0.28 11.73 1.90
CA ILE A 18 -0.89 11.69 1.01
C ILE A 18 -0.65 10.72 -0.14
N SER A 19 0.51 10.81 -0.81
CA SER A 19 0.85 9.94 -1.94
C SER A 19 0.97 8.48 -1.53
N GLN A 20 1.28 8.19 -0.27
CA GLN A 20 1.31 6.84 0.28
C GLN A 20 -0.07 6.36 0.79
N GLY A 21 -1.11 7.21 0.76
CA GLY A 21 -2.43 6.87 1.28
C GLY A 21 -2.49 6.75 2.81
N LEU A 22 -1.60 7.43 3.54
CA LEU A 22 -1.50 7.39 5.01
C LEU A 22 -2.15 8.58 5.72
N HIS A 23 -2.79 9.48 4.97
CA HIS A 23 -3.37 10.71 5.50
C HIS A 23 -4.78 10.52 6.08
N THR A 24 -5.48 9.46 5.67
CA THR A 24 -6.80 9.06 6.18
C THR A 24 -6.91 7.55 6.19
N SER A 25 -7.84 7.01 6.98
CA SER A 25 -8.19 5.59 6.88
C SER A 25 -8.98 5.31 5.61
N ASN A 26 -8.89 4.09 5.08
CA ASN A 26 -9.72 3.59 3.98
C ASN A 26 -9.56 4.32 2.63
N VAL A 27 -8.39 4.90 2.36
CA VAL A 27 -8.10 5.62 1.09
C VAL A 27 -8.37 4.75 -0.13
N PHE A 28 -8.13 3.44 -0.03
CA PHE A 28 -8.28 2.50 -1.14
C PHE A 28 -9.58 1.69 -1.09
N GLY A 29 -10.47 1.95 -0.12
CA GLY A 29 -11.67 1.17 0.11
C GLY A 29 -11.43 -0.09 0.95
N GLN A 30 -12.34 -1.06 0.84
CA GLN A 30 -12.43 -2.21 1.74
C GLN A 30 -12.26 -3.53 1.01
N GLY A 31 -11.96 -4.59 1.77
CA GLY A 31 -11.96 -5.95 1.24
C GLY A 31 -10.82 -6.22 0.24
N VAL A 32 -11.03 -7.25 -0.60
CA VAL A 32 -10.06 -7.68 -1.62
C VAL A 32 -9.81 -6.60 -2.68
N GLU A 33 -10.87 -5.91 -3.10
CA GLU A 33 -10.75 -4.81 -4.07
C GLU A 33 -9.95 -3.63 -3.50
N GLY A 34 -10.12 -3.31 -2.21
CA GLY A 34 -9.30 -2.30 -1.56
C GLY A 34 -7.83 -2.70 -1.46
N ALA A 35 -7.54 -3.98 -1.21
CA ALA A 35 -6.18 -4.51 -1.28
C ALA A 35 -5.58 -4.40 -2.69
N ASN A 36 -6.34 -4.72 -3.73
CA ASN A 36 -5.91 -4.58 -5.12
C ASN A 36 -5.61 -3.12 -5.47
N ALA A 37 -6.52 -2.21 -5.11
CA ALA A 37 -6.35 -0.78 -5.35
C ALA A 37 -5.11 -0.21 -4.63
N ALA A 38 -4.89 -0.61 -3.36
CA ALA A 38 -3.72 -0.20 -2.61
C ALA A 38 -2.41 -0.72 -3.23
N ILE A 39 -2.34 -2.00 -3.60
CA ILE A 39 -1.14 -2.59 -4.20
C ILE A 39 -0.83 -1.94 -5.56
N LYS A 40 -1.84 -1.71 -6.40
CA LYS A 40 -1.69 -1.00 -7.68
C LYS A 40 -1.17 0.42 -7.49
N HIS A 41 -1.70 1.14 -6.51
CA HIS A 41 -1.28 2.51 -6.22
C HIS A 41 0.16 2.57 -5.70
N LEU A 42 0.52 1.67 -4.78
CA LEU A 42 1.88 1.57 -4.24
C LEU A 42 2.88 1.02 -5.26
N SER A 43 2.39 0.41 -6.35
CA SER A 43 3.14 -0.27 -7.42
C SER A 43 3.90 -1.53 -6.98
N TYR A 44 4.51 -1.49 -5.80
CA TYR A 44 5.20 -2.63 -5.17
C TYR A 44 5.07 -2.54 -3.66
N ILE A 45 5.08 -3.70 -3.01
CA ILE A 45 5.22 -3.79 -1.55
C ILE A 45 6.36 -4.77 -1.30
N GLN A 46 7.37 -4.31 -0.56
CA GLN A 46 8.49 -5.17 -0.22
C GLN A 46 8.05 -6.25 0.76
N ILE A 47 8.43 -7.48 0.46
CA ILE A 47 8.25 -8.64 1.32
C ILE A 47 9.59 -8.91 2.02
N ASP A 48 9.56 -9.23 3.30
CA ASP A 48 10.78 -9.59 4.03
C ASP A 48 11.29 -10.96 3.56
N SER A 49 12.61 -11.13 3.51
CA SER A 49 13.26 -12.39 3.13
C SER A 49 13.12 -13.51 4.18
N ILE A 50 12.55 -13.22 5.34
CA ILE A 50 12.34 -14.20 6.43
C ILE A 50 10.96 -14.82 6.28
N SER A 51 10.91 -16.09 5.88
CA SER A 51 9.68 -16.86 5.64
C SER A 51 9.05 -17.48 6.90
N VAL A 52 9.69 -17.34 8.06
CA VAL A 52 9.34 -18.07 9.31
C VAL A 52 8.35 -17.31 10.20
N ILE A 53 8.22 -16.00 10.03
CA ILE A 53 7.29 -15.14 10.79
C ILE A 53 6.29 -14.53 9.80
N GLN A 54 5.04 -14.35 10.23
CA GLN A 54 4.02 -13.67 9.42
C GLN A 54 4.54 -12.29 9.00
N ARG A 55 4.54 -12.05 7.68
CA ARG A 55 5.42 -11.09 7.00
C ARG A 55 5.02 -9.61 7.25
N ALA A 56 5.98 -8.68 7.26
CA ALA A 56 5.69 -7.28 7.57
C ALA A 56 4.82 -6.57 6.52
N HIS A 57 4.78 -7.08 5.28
CA HIS A 57 4.02 -6.48 4.19
C HIS A 57 2.50 -6.38 4.46
N HIS A 58 1.96 -7.17 5.39
CA HIS A 58 0.57 -7.02 5.84
C HIS A 58 0.35 -5.69 6.60
N HIS A 59 1.35 -5.19 7.34
CA HIS A 59 1.26 -3.90 8.03
C HIS A 59 1.15 -2.72 7.06
N CYS A 60 1.74 -2.83 5.87
CA CYS A 60 1.55 -1.83 4.82
C CYS A 60 0.07 -1.70 4.43
N LEU A 61 -0.71 -2.79 4.49
CA LEU A 61 -2.11 -2.78 4.07
C LEU A 61 -3.10 -2.52 5.22
N TRP A 62 -2.79 -2.92 6.46
CA TRP A 62 -3.65 -2.70 7.63
C TRP A 62 -4.03 -1.23 7.87
N GLY A 63 -3.07 -0.32 7.75
CA GLY A 63 -3.33 1.11 7.97
C GLY A 63 -4.11 1.79 6.83
N ARG A 64 -4.23 1.12 5.68
CA ARG A 64 -4.74 1.70 4.42
C ARG A 64 -6.12 1.19 4.01
N ILE A 65 -6.50 -0.01 4.50
CA ILE A 65 -7.71 -0.73 4.09
C ILE A 65 -8.49 -1.15 5.33
N ASN A 66 -9.76 -0.75 5.40
CA ASN A 66 -10.62 -1.20 6.50
C ASN A 66 -10.90 -2.71 6.36
N ASN A 67 -10.88 -3.41 7.50
CA ASN A 67 -11.12 -4.85 7.60
C ASN A 67 -10.16 -5.70 6.74
N TYR A 68 -8.91 -5.25 6.58
CA TYR A 68 -7.89 -6.03 5.86
C TYR A 68 -7.67 -7.40 6.51
N GLN A 69 -7.66 -8.44 5.68
CA GLN A 69 -7.35 -9.82 6.05
C GLN A 69 -6.18 -10.31 5.21
N ALA A 70 -5.28 -11.10 5.81
CA ALA A 70 -4.09 -11.61 5.13
C ALA A 70 -4.44 -12.42 3.86
N ASN A 71 -5.55 -13.15 3.89
CA ASN A 71 -6.03 -13.94 2.75
C ASN A 71 -6.47 -13.10 1.52
N PHE A 72 -6.53 -11.77 1.63
CA PHE A 72 -6.84 -10.92 0.48
C PHE A 72 -5.69 -10.96 -0.54
N ILE A 73 -4.43 -10.96 -0.09
CA ILE A 73 -3.28 -11.11 -0.98
C ILE A 73 -3.33 -12.47 -1.67
N ASP A 74 -3.60 -13.55 -0.93
CA ASP A 74 -3.72 -14.90 -1.49
C ASP A 74 -4.78 -14.98 -2.59
N LYS A 75 -5.95 -14.33 -2.38
CA LYS A 75 -7.00 -14.24 -3.40
C LYS A 75 -6.53 -13.50 -4.65
N LEU A 76 -5.83 -12.38 -4.49
CA LEU A 76 -5.30 -11.60 -5.61
C LEU A 76 -4.23 -12.36 -6.39
N LEU A 77 -3.37 -13.13 -5.70
CA LEU A 77 -2.38 -14.02 -6.31
C LEU A 77 -3.07 -15.13 -7.12
N MET A 78 -4.05 -15.82 -6.53
CA MET A 78 -4.83 -16.86 -7.21
C MET A 78 -5.54 -16.33 -8.46
N GLN A 79 -6.02 -15.09 -8.41
CA GLN A 79 -6.68 -14.41 -9.53
C GLN A 79 -5.71 -13.78 -10.54
N LYS A 80 -4.39 -13.88 -10.31
CA LYS A 80 -3.33 -13.27 -11.13
C LYS A 80 -3.47 -11.75 -11.29
N GLN A 81 -4.00 -11.09 -10.26
CA GLN A 81 -4.12 -9.63 -10.23
C GLN A 81 -2.89 -8.95 -9.60
N VAL A 82 -2.16 -9.67 -8.77
CA VAL A 82 -0.86 -9.28 -8.21
C VAL A 82 0.11 -10.45 -8.36
N PHE A 83 1.40 -10.17 -8.27
CA PHE A 83 2.46 -11.16 -8.39
C PHE A 83 3.49 -10.96 -7.28
N GLU A 84 4.00 -12.06 -6.74
CA GLU A 84 5.13 -12.09 -5.80
C GLU A 84 6.37 -12.57 -6.57
N TYR A 85 7.50 -11.86 -6.39
CA TYR A 85 8.79 -12.14 -7.03
C TYR A 85 9.95 -11.87 -6.08
#